data_AF-R6CM86-F1
#
_entry.id   AF-R6CM86-F1
#
_cell.length_a   1.000
_cell.length_b   1.000
_cell.length_c   1.000
_cell.angle_alpha   90.00
_cell.angle_beta   90.00
_cell.angle_gamma   90.00
#
_symmetry.space_group_name_H-M   'P 1'
#
loop_
_entity.id
_entity.type
_entity.pdbx_description
1 polymer ?
#
loop_
_entity_poly.entity_id
_entity_poly.type
_entity_poly.pdbx_seq_one_letter_code
_entity_poly.pdbx_strand_id
1 'polypeptide(L)'
;MNIKRKTAFILALALCTGSMTAFAETNDGTSPANIEVKGKFVAASGGGTVIAADVTWDDMTFTYQDGDEVWNPDTHAYEVTDGGWTNETKNINVTNHSNMGLLIYTDYDAELEDVDFSIDKDIVSLPTAEGTAPADAPKTTIKIGVSGEAIQEDEKLGSIYVTIYENYANITSVSTAEELKAAVQKGGNIVLSNDITLDETIEITKPCDIGLYGHTITANNTIFKVTGNCRSIYSGTLKTSGSNASAVYAAGCNDLKLENLELESDDNYGLLIDNAKVAVIDSTFTGKGLNGANIGVKDRPGSLTLNRTIRIDSGIYKENDTDKVTISAERGQYNFDPTEYVDTSKYDVRKYTEGWFVTEK
;
A
#
# COMPACT_ATOMS: atom_id res chain seq x y z
N MET A 1 21.71 -31.81 3.27
CA MET A 1 20.47 -32.31 2.63
C MET A 1 19.33 -31.44 3.17
N ASN A 2 18.97 -30.37 2.46
CA ASN A 2 18.04 -29.36 2.96
C ASN A 2 16.63 -29.96 3.04
N ILE A 3 16.13 -30.13 4.25
CA ILE A 3 14.77 -30.61 4.51
C ILE A 3 13.82 -29.45 4.21
N LYS A 4 13.25 -29.44 3.01
CA LYS A 4 12.14 -28.54 2.66
C LYS A 4 10.92 -28.95 3.49
N ARG A 5 10.57 -28.18 4.52
CA ARG A 5 9.33 -28.36 5.27
C ARG A 5 8.18 -27.85 4.39
N LYS A 6 7.22 -28.72 4.05
CA LYS A 6 6.00 -28.38 3.30
C LYS A 6 4.84 -28.41 4.28
N THR A 7 4.17 -27.29 4.48
CA THR A 7 2.94 -27.21 5.29
C THR A 7 1.81 -26.74 4.40
N ALA A 8 0.73 -27.53 4.30
CA ALA A 8 -0.47 -27.22 3.52
C ALA A 8 -1.69 -27.16 4.47
N PHE A 9 -2.55 -26.15 4.30
CA PHE A 9 -3.81 -25.99 5.05
C PHE A 9 -4.99 -25.98 4.08
N ILE A 10 -6.09 -26.69 4.40
CA ILE A 10 -7.33 -26.74 3.59
C ILE A 10 -8.53 -26.45 4.52
N LEU A 11 -9.35 -25.46 4.18
CA LEU A 11 -10.64 -25.15 4.86
C LEU A 11 -11.76 -24.96 3.82
N ALA A 12 -12.94 -25.56 4.03
CA ALA A 12 -14.09 -25.50 3.13
C ALA A 12 -15.41 -25.25 3.88
N LEU A 13 -16.27 -24.34 3.37
CA LEU A 13 -17.59 -24.00 3.93
C LEU A 13 -18.68 -24.13 2.86
N ALA A 14 -19.75 -24.91 3.11
CA ALA A 14 -20.84 -25.15 2.14
C ALA A 14 -22.24 -24.89 2.74
N LEU A 15 -23.08 -24.10 2.04
CA LEU A 15 -24.48 -23.82 2.39
C LEU A 15 -25.41 -24.30 1.26
N CYS A 16 -26.46 -25.07 1.60
CA CYS A 16 -27.39 -25.68 0.64
C CYS A 16 -28.83 -25.23 0.86
N THR A 17 -29.51 -24.70 -0.16
CA THR A 17 -31.00 -24.70 -0.25
C THR A 17 -31.51 -24.70 -1.69
N GLY A 18 -32.47 -25.58 -2.00
CA GLY A 18 -33.31 -25.47 -3.20
C GLY A 18 -34.49 -26.43 -3.17
N SER A 19 -35.72 -25.91 -3.20
CA SER A 19 -36.98 -26.67 -3.36
C SER A 19 -37.58 -26.44 -4.75
N MET A 20 -38.11 -27.48 -5.39
CA MET A 20 -38.73 -27.42 -6.73
C MET A 20 -40.24 -27.68 -6.67
N THR A 21 -41.02 -26.90 -7.42
CA THR A 21 -42.40 -27.21 -7.83
C THR A 21 -42.42 -27.85 -9.22
N ALA A 22 -43.34 -28.80 -9.44
CA ALA A 22 -43.54 -29.55 -10.69
C ALA A 22 -44.72 -28.97 -11.51
N PHE A 23 -44.61 -29.00 -12.83
CA PHE A 23 -45.70 -28.67 -13.76
C PHE A 23 -46.21 -29.97 -14.41
N ALA A 24 -47.52 -30.20 -14.40
CA ALA A 24 -48.16 -31.29 -15.15
C ALA A 24 -49.26 -30.70 -16.04
N GLU A 25 -49.29 -31.11 -17.30
CA GLU A 25 -50.36 -30.83 -18.27
C GLU A 25 -51.01 -32.17 -18.65
N THR A 26 -52.34 -32.22 -18.75
CA THR A 26 -53.12 -33.46 -18.99
C THR A 26 -53.56 -33.57 -20.46
N ASN A 27 -53.40 -34.75 -21.05
CA ASN A 27 -53.81 -35.11 -22.41
C ASN A 27 -54.89 -36.21 -22.36
N ASP A 28 -56.00 -36.04 -23.09
CA ASP A 28 -57.16 -36.96 -23.09
C ASP A 28 -57.19 -37.96 -24.27
N GLY A 29 -56.18 -37.95 -25.14
CA GLY A 29 -55.97 -38.97 -26.17
C GLY A 29 -56.91 -38.90 -27.37
N THR A 30 -57.71 -37.84 -27.51
CA THR A 30 -58.69 -37.70 -28.60
C THR A 30 -58.10 -37.15 -29.91
N SER A 31 -56.85 -36.71 -29.92
CA SER A 31 -56.10 -36.22 -31.09
C SER A 31 -54.58 -36.39 -30.89
N PRO A 32 -53.76 -36.46 -31.96
CA PRO A 32 -52.31 -36.41 -31.81
C PRO A 32 -51.90 -35.11 -31.11
N ALA A 33 -51.44 -35.21 -29.87
CA ALA A 33 -50.99 -34.05 -29.10
C ALA A 33 -49.48 -33.85 -29.28
N ASN A 34 -49.07 -32.61 -29.50
CA ASN A 34 -47.67 -32.22 -29.44
C ASN A 34 -47.26 -32.12 -27.95
N ILE A 35 -46.65 -33.18 -27.41
CA ILE A 35 -46.16 -33.20 -26.03
C ILE A 35 -44.73 -32.63 -26.03
N GLU A 36 -44.56 -31.42 -25.50
CA GLU A 36 -43.24 -30.83 -25.36
C GLU A 36 -42.43 -31.56 -24.27
N VAL A 37 -41.37 -32.25 -24.67
CA VAL A 37 -40.40 -32.86 -23.74
C VAL A 37 -39.41 -31.79 -23.28
N LYS A 38 -39.51 -31.37 -22.01
CA LYS A 38 -38.66 -30.34 -21.41
C LYS A 38 -37.60 -30.96 -20.49
N GLY A 39 -36.33 -30.73 -20.78
CA GLY A 39 -35.23 -31.03 -19.87
C GLY A 39 -35.10 -29.94 -18.82
N LYS A 40 -34.99 -30.31 -17.54
CA LYS A 40 -34.67 -29.37 -16.46
C LYS A 40 -33.18 -29.48 -16.12
N PHE A 41 -32.40 -28.46 -16.44
CA PHE A 41 -31.06 -28.31 -15.90
C PHE A 41 -31.17 -27.69 -14.50
N VAL A 42 -30.61 -28.37 -13.50
CA VAL A 42 -30.38 -27.80 -12.18
C VAL A 42 -28.87 -27.68 -12.05
N ALA A 43 -28.35 -26.45 -12.00
CA ALA A 43 -26.96 -26.23 -11.70
C ALA A 43 -26.65 -26.79 -10.31
N ALA A 44 -25.51 -27.48 -10.16
CA ALA A 44 -25.01 -27.79 -8.82
C ALA A 44 -24.83 -26.48 -8.05
N SER A 45 -25.10 -26.47 -6.74
CA SER A 45 -24.67 -25.38 -5.87
C SER A 45 -23.15 -25.26 -6.01
N GLY A 46 -22.67 -24.12 -6.50
CA GLY A 46 -21.24 -23.88 -6.72
C GLY A 46 -20.42 -24.25 -5.47
N GLY A 47 -19.26 -24.88 -5.66
CA GLY A 47 -18.35 -25.18 -4.56
C GLY A 47 -17.98 -23.89 -3.83
N GLY A 48 -17.99 -23.91 -2.50
CA GLY A 48 -17.61 -22.74 -1.69
C GLY A 48 -16.15 -22.32 -1.88
N THR A 49 -15.74 -21.27 -1.19
CA THR A 49 -14.33 -20.85 -1.15
C THR A 49 -13.47 -21.97 -0.55
N VAL A 50 -12.38 -22.32 -1.24
CA VAL A 50 -11.38 -23.28 -0.80
C VAL A 50 -10.04 -22.56 -0.77
N ILE A 51 -9.47 -22.46 0.42
CA ILE A 51 -8.13 -21.91 0.63
C ILE A 51 -7.13 -23.05 0.75
N ALA A 52 -6.15 -23.05 -0.14
CA ALA A 52 -5.05 -23.99 -0.19
C ALA A 52 -3.79 -23.26 -0.68
N ALA A 53 -2.75 -23.22 0.16
CA ALA A 53 -1.47 -22.61 -0.17
C ALA A 53 -0.33 -23.51 0.29
N ASP A 54 0.71 -23.59 -0.53
CA ASP A 54 1.97 -24.23 -0.19
C ASP A 54 2.99 -23.15 0.15
N VAL A 55 3.56 -23.23 1.37
CA VAL A 55 4.64 -22.34 1.81
C VAL A 55 5.90 -23.17 2.06
N THR A 56 7.02 -22.74 1.47
CA THR A 56 8.34 -23.35 1.67
C THR A 56 9.39 -22.26 1.85
N TRP A 57 10.45 -22.54 2.59
CA TRP A 57 11.51 -21.57 2.85
C TRP A 57 12.89 -22.21 2.83
N ASP A 58 13.90 -21.40 2.55
CA ASP A 58 15.31 -21.76 2.65
C ASP A 58 15.74 -21.92 4.12
N ASP A 59 16.98 -22.39 4.33
CA ASP A 59 17.59 -22.35 5.66
C ASP A 59 17.80 -20.88 6.08
N MET A 60 17.08 -20.43 7.12
CA MET A 60 17.08 -19.05 7.62
C MET A 60 18.28 -18.75 8.52
N THR A 61 19.42 -19.35 8.19
CA THR A 61 20.71 -19.10 8.85
C THR A 61 21.49 -18.10 8.00
N PHE A 62 21.81 -16.94 8.58
CA PHE A 62 22.64 -15.89 7.98
C PHE A 62 24.00 -15.90 8.66
N THR A 63 25.06 -15.55 7.93
CA THR A 63 26.43 -15.60 8.45
C THR A 63 26.99 -14.19 8.56
N TYR A 64 27.47 -13.81 9.74
CA TYR A 64 28.35 -12.67 9.91
C TYR A 64 29.80 -13.16 9.76
N GLN A 65 30.57 -12.52 8.89
CA GLN A 65 32.00 -12.76 8.75
C GLN A 65 32.74 -11.65 9.47
N ASP A 66 33.55 -12.01 10.46
CA ASP A 66 34.39 -11.04 11.16
C ASP A 66 35.50 -10.51 10.23
N GLY A 67 36.09 -9.39 10.62
CA GLY A 67 37.22 -8.78 9.94
C GLY A 67 38.45 -9.68 9.91
N ASP A 68 39.22 -9.63 8.81
CA ASP A 68 40.53 -10.26 8.77
C ASP A 68 41.49 -9.50 9.68
N GLU A 69 42.16 -10.21 10.59
CA GLU A 69 43.21 -9.65 11.44
C GLU A 69 44.60 -9.89 10.85
N VAL A 70 45.36 -8.82 10.60
CA VAL A 70 46.75 -8.89 10.11
C VAL A 70 47.68 -8.29 11.15
N TRP A 71 48.60 -9.11 11.68
CA TRP A 71 49.61 -8.64 12.63
C TRP A 71 50.61 -7.69 11.96
N ASN A 72 50.71 -6.46 12.46
CA ASN A 72 51.70 -5.49 12.03
C ASN A 72 52.90 -5.48 13.02
N PRO A 73 54.09 -5.96 12.61
CA PRO A 73 55.26 -6.04 13.49
C PRO A 73 55.88 -4.69 13.83
N ASP A 74 55.62 -3.64 13.05
CA ASP A 74 56.18 -2.29 13.30
C ASP A 74 55.37 -1.56 14.38
N THR A 75 54.06 -1.79 14.42
CA THR A 75 53.16 -1.19 15.42
C THR A 75 52.87 -2.12 16.61
N HIS A 76 53.21 -3.41 16.49
CA HIS A 76 52.83 -4.46 17.44
C HIS A 76 51.32 -4.51 17.75
N ALA A 77 50.51 -4.30 16.71
CA ALA A 77 49.06 -4.36 16.79
C ALA A 77 48.48 -5.12 15.58
N TYR A 78 47.27 -5.64 15.73
CA TYR A 78 46.51 -6.16 14.60
C TYR A 78 45.85 -5.01 13.84
N GLU A 79 45.97 -5.03 12.51
CA GLU A 79 45.13 -4.27 11.61
C GLU A 79 43.94 -5.15 11.24
N VAL A 80 42.73 -4.65 11.47
CA VAL A 80 41.49 -5.42 11.29
C VAL A 80 40.69 -4.78 10.16
N THR A 81 40.24 -5.57 9.20
CA THR A 81 39.28 -5.09 8.19
C THR A 81 37.87 -5.05 8.77
N ASP A 82 36.95 -4.31 8.15
CA ASP A 82 35.56 -4.35 8.60
C ASP A 82 34.94 -5.73 8.30
N GLY A 83 34.28 -6.33 9.31
CA GLY A 83 33.43 -7.49 9.15
C GLY A 83 32.06 -7.14 8.55
N GLY A 84 31.26 -8.14 8.22
CA GLY A 84 29.91 -7.90 7.69
C GLY A 84 29.07 -9.15 7.50
N TRP A 85 27.76 -8.93 7.43
CA TRP A 85 26.80 -9.94 7.00
C TRP A 85 27.07 -10.36 5.55
N THR A 86 26.93 -11.64 5.25
CA THR A 86 26.96 -12.14 3.88
C THR A 86 25.83 -11.48 3.07
N ASN A 87 26.12 -11.06 1.83
CA ASN A 87 25.13 -10.47 0.91
C ASN A 87 24.11 -11.52 0.37
N GLU A 88 23.90 -12.61 1.09
CA GLU A 88 22.97 -13.65 0.70
C GLU A 88 21.54 -13.29 1.09
N THR A 89 20.59 -13.59 0.20
CA THR A 89 19.17 -13.52 0.53
C THR A 89 18.59 -14.92 0.61
N LYS A 90 17.73 -15.16 1.60
CA LYS A 90 16.98 -16.42 1.76
C LYS A 90 15.59 -16.27 1.19
N ASN A 91 15.06 -17.32 0.58
CA ASN A 91 13.77 -17.26 -0.08
C ASN A 91 12.66 -17.89 0.76
N ILE A 92 11.49 -17.25 0.76
CA ILE A 92 10.20 -17.84 1.11
C ILE A 92 9.40 -17.94 -0.20
N ASN A 93 8.93 -19.13 -0.53
CA ASN A 93 8.14 -19.39 -1.73
C ASN A 93 6.72 -19.76 -1.31
N VAL A 94 5.76 -19.07 -1.91
CA VAL A 94 4.32 -19.32 -1.69
C VAL A 94 3.67 -19.65 -3.02
N THR A 95 2.90 -20.74 -3.07
CA THR A 95 2.10 -21.14 -4.24
C THR A 95 0.63 -21.19 -3.83
N ASN A 96 -0.23 -20.50 -4.58
CA ASN A 96 -1.66 -20.51 -4.39
C ASN A 96 -2.30 -21.66 -5.18
N HIS A 97 -3.01 -22.54 -4.49
CA HIS A 97 -3.85 -23.60 -5.07
C HIS A 97 -5.35 -23.37 -4.81
N SER A 98 -5.70 -22.22 -4.23
CA SER A 98 -7.06 -21.83 -3.88
C SER A 98 -7.90 -21.49 -5.12
N ASN A 99 -9.22 -21.58 -4.99
CA ASN A 99 -10.15 -21.00 -5.98
C ASN A 99 -10.41 -19.50 -5.76
N MET A 100 -9.60 -18.85 -4.92
CA MET A 100 -9.65 -17.43 -4.57
C MET A 100 -8.24 -16.83 -4.64
N GLY A 101 -8.13 -15.54 -4.93
CA GLY A 101 -6.86 -14.83 -4.82
C GLY A 101 -6.39 -14.75 -3.36
N LEU A 102 -5.08 -14.79 -3.12
CA LEU A 102 -4.51 -14.67 -1.78
C LEU A 102 -3.78 -13.35 -1.62
N LEU A 103 -3.78 -12.84 -0.40
CA LEU A 103 -2.96 -11.72 0.04
C LEU A 103 -2.02 -12.21 1.13
N ILE A 104 -0.72 -12.11 0.87
CA ILE A 104 0.34 -12.62 1.74
C ILE A 104 1.01 -11.43 2.39
N TYR A 105 1.13 -11.45 3.71
CA TYR A 105 1.89 -10.49 4.49
C TYR A 105 3.09 -11.19 5.11
N THR A 106 4.27 -10.60 4.95
CA THR A 106 5.50 -11.06 5.57
C THR A 106 6.02 -9.97 6.48
N ASP A 107 6.35 -10.35 7.70
CA ASP A 107 6.81 -9.45 8.75
C ASP A 107 7.89 -10.15 9.59
N TYR A 108 8.60 -9.40 10.43
CA TYR A 108 9.62 -9.94 11.31
C TYR A 108 9.58 -9.31 12.70
N ASP A 109 10.19 -10.01 13.65
CA ASP A 109 10.46 -9.53 15.00
C ASP A 109 11.94 -9.78 15.27
N ALA A 110 12.73 -8.71 15.28
CA ALA A 110 14.16 -8.75 15.56
C ALA A 110 14.39 -8.82 17.08
N GLU A 111 15.29 -9.70 17.52
CA GLU A 111 15.66 -9.82 18.94
C GLU A 111 16.86 -8.97 19.34
N LEU A 112 17.64 -8.52 18.34
CA LEU A 112 18.81 -7.68 18.51
C LEU A 112 18.50 -6.29 17.96
N GLU A 113 18.70 -5.25 18.79
CA GLU A 113 18.32 -3.86 18.46
C GLU A 113 19.04 -3.34 17.20
N ASP A 114 20.30 -3.74 17.01
CA ASP A 114 21.15 -3.25 15.92
C ASP A 114 21.29 -4.25 14.75
N VAL A 115 20.46 -5.29 14.69
CA VAL A 115 20.36 -6.20 13.53
C VAL A 115 19.01 -6.00 12.85
N ASP A 116 19.04 -5.72 11.56
CA ASP A 116 17.85 -5.45 10.76
C ASP A 116 17.60 -6.53 9.71
N PHE A 117 16.34 -6.85 9.50
CA PHE A 117 15.89 -7.74 8.43
C PHE A 117 15.35 -6.91 7.27
N SER A 118 15.72 -7.29 6.05
CA SER A 118 15.11 -6.71 4.84
C SER A 118 14.17 -7.71 4.18
N ILE A 119 13.02 -7.23 3.71
CA ILE A 119 12.04 -8.00 2.94
C ILE A 119 11.86 -7.30 1.59
N ASP A 120 12.07 -8.01 0.47
CA ASP A 120 11.95 -7.40 -0.87
C ASP A 120 10.51 -7.08 -1.30
N LYS A 121 9.54 -7.77 -0.69
CA LYS A 121 8.10 -7.54 -0.84
C LYS A 121 7.36 -8.03 0.41
N ASP A 122 6.91 -7.10 1.25
CA ASP A 122 6.19 -7.45 2.49
C ASP A 122 4.74 -7.85 2.23
N ILE A 123 4.11 -7.29 1.19
CA ILE A 123 2.74 -7.60 0.75
C ILE A 123 2.75 -8.21 -0.65
N VAL A 124 2.11 -9.37 -0.83
CA VAL A 124 1.95 -9.98 -2.17
C VAL A 124 0.54 -10.45 -2.43
N SER A 125 -0.07 -9.95 -3.51
CA SER A 125 -1.30 -10.50 -4.07
C SER A 125 -1.00 -11.61 -5.07
N LEU A 126 -1.51 -12.82 -4.85
CA LEU A 126 -1.54 -13.90 -5.84
C LEU A 126 -2.95 -14.07 -6.41
N PRO A 127 -3.11 -14.22 -7.74
CA PRO A 127 -4.41 -14.52 -8.33
C PRO A 127 -4.91 -15.92 -7.93
N THR A 128 -6.18 -16.19 -8.19
CA THR A 128 -6.79 -17.53 -8.02
C THR A 128 -6.10 -18.57 -8.90
N ALA A 129 -6.02 -19.80 -8.42
CA ALA A 129 -5.58 -20.95 -9.22
C ALA A 129 -6.72 -21.53 -10.07
N GLU A 130 -7.95 -21.05 -9.93
CA GLU A 130 -9.08 -21.53 -10.71
C GLU A 130 -8.82 -21.36 -12.22
N GLY A 131 -9.02 -22.45 -12.97
CA GLY A 131 -8.74 -22.48 -14.42
C GLY A 131 -7.26 -22.62 -14.79
N THR A 132 -6.34 -22.74 -13.82
CA THR A 132 -4.92 -23.02 -14.07
C THR A 132 -4.61 -24.51 -13.95
N ALA A 133 -3.62 -25.01 -14.70
CA ALA A 133 -3.09 -26.35 -14.47
C ALA A 133 -2.30 -26.38 -13.15
N PRO A 134 -2.27 -27.49 -12.38
CA PRO A 134 -1.58 -27.53 -11.09
C PRO A 134 -0.10 -27.10 -11.10
N ALA A 135 0.61 -27.33 -12.21
CA ALA A 135 2.02 -26.92 -12.37
C ALA A 135 2.19 -25.41 -12.61
N ASP A 136 1.14 -24.76 -13.11
CA ASP A 136 1.07 -23.34 -13.46
C ASP A 136 0.34 -22.52 -12.38
N ALA A 137 0.11 -23.12 -11.22
CA ALA A 137 -0.48 -22.47 -10.07
C ALA A 137 0.26 -21.16 -9.75
N PRO A 138 -0.46 -20.05 -9.47
CA PRO A 138 0.16 -18.77 -9.16
C PRO A 138 1.11 -18.87 -7.99
N LYS A 139 2.30 -18.27 -8.11
CA LYS A 139 3.36 -18.38 -7.10
C LYS A 139 4.19 -17.12 -7.02
N THR A 140 4.77 -16.90 -5.85
CA THR A 140 5.72 -15.81 -5.59
C THR A 140 6.90 -16.32 -4.79
N THR A 141 7.99 -15.56 -4.87
CA THR A 141 9.17 -15.70 -4.02
C THR A 141 9.40 -14.37 -3.33
N ILE A 142 9.53 -14.40 -2.01
CA ILE A 142 9.85 -13.29 -1.12
C ILE A 142 11.28 -13.53 -0.63
N LYS A 143 12.13 -12.50 -0.70
CA LYS A 143 13.53 -12.57 -0.32
C LYS A 143 13.73 -11.85 1.00
N ILE A 144 14.47 -12.51 1.88
CA ILE A 144 14.83 -12.01 3.20
C ILE A 144 16.35 -11.81 3.25
N GLY A 145 16.79 -10.63 3.67
CA GLY A 145 18.18 -10.30 3.97
C GLY A 145 18.36 -9.93 5.44
N VAL A 146 19.62 -9.88 5.87
CA VAL A 146 20.02 -9.39 7.20
C VAL A 146 21.13 -8.36 7.01
N SER A 147 21.11 -7.30 7.82
CA SER A 147 22.15 -6.28 7.90
C SER A 147 22.27 -5.76 9.34
N GLY A 148 23.24 -4.89 9.61
CA GLY A 148 23.43 -4.30 10.93
C GLY A 148 24.74 -4.72 11.60
N GLU A 149 24.77 -4.63 12.92
CA GLU A 149 25.95 -4.84 13.75
C GLU A 149 26.44 -6.29 13.78
N ALA A 150 27.67 -6.45 14.28
CA ALA A 150 28.35 -7.72 14.43
C ALA A 150 27.75 -8.57 15.56
N ILE A 151 27.67 -9.87 15.33
CA ILE A 151 27.47 -10.86 16.39
C ILE A 151 28.82 -11.48 16.77
N GLN A 152 28.98 -11.85 18.04
CA GLN A 152 30.23 -12.42 18.56
C GLN A 152 30.18 -13.95 18.69
N GLU A 153 28.98 -14.52 18.67
CA GLU A 153 28.74 -15.96 18.73
C GLU A 153 27.43 -16.31 18.00
N ASP A 154 27.22 -17.60 17.71
CA ASP A 154 25.98 -18.08 17.10
C ASP A 154 24.78 -17.82 18.03
N GLU A 155 23.89 -16.92 17.62
CA GLU A 155 22.71 -16.56 18.40
C GLU A 155 21.45 -16.38 17.53
N LYS A 156 20.30 -16.20 18.20
CA LYS A 156 19.03 -15.99 17.53
C LYS A 156 18.89 -14.52 17.14
N LEU A 157 18.73 -14.25 15.85
CA LEU A 157 18.56 -12.88 15.33
C LEU A 157 17.11 -12.38 15.43
N GLY A 158 16.13 -13.28 15.32
CA GLY A 158 14.72 -12.90 15.28
C GLY A 158 13.79 -14.02 14.80
N SER A 159 12.58 -13.63 14.42
CA SER A 159 11.53 -14.50 13.87
C SER A 159 10.88 -13.87 12.65
N ILE A 160 10.56 -14.67 11.63
CA ILE A 160 9.84 -14.22 10.42
C ILE A 160 8.44 -14.82 10.43
N TYR A 161 7.44 -14.00 10.13
CA TYR A 161 6.03 -14.37 10.09
C TYR A 161 5.51 -14.27 8.66
N VAL A 162 4.73 -15.27 8.23
CA VAL A 162 4.02 -15.26 6.95
C VAL A 162 2.55 -15.48 7.24
N THR A 163 1.71 -14.49 6.92
CA THR A 163 0.27 -14.53 7.12
C THR A 163 -0.45 -14.49 5.79
N ILE A 164 -1.43 -15.37 5.62
CA ILE A 164 -2.19 -15.52 4.37
C ILE A 164 -3.65 -15.18 4.61
N TYR A 165 -4.17 -14.26 3.82
CA TYR A 165 -5.57 -13.86 3.80
C TYR A 165 -6.20 -14.08 2.44
N GLU A 166 -7.53 -14.08 2.44
CA GLU A 166 -8.33 -14.04 1.22
C GLU A 166 -8.29 -12.62 0.63
N ASN A 167 -7.97 -12.50 -0.66
CA ASN A 167 -7.92 -11.21 -1.34
C ASN A 167 -9.32 -10.77 -1.83
N TYR A 168 -10.28 -10.58 -0.93
CA TYR A 168 -11.64 -10.13 -1.28
C TYR A 168 -11.69 -8.75 -1.91
N ALA A 169 -10.74 -7.89 -1.57
CA ALA A 169 -10.67 -6.53 -2.07
C ALA A 169 -10.06 -6.43 -3.48
N ASN A 170 -9.65 -7.56 -4.09
CA ASN A 170 -8.95 -7.59 -5.37
C ASN A 170 -7.75 -6.62 -5.40
N ILE A 171 -6.98 -6.62 -4.31
CA ILE A 171 -5.76 -5.84 -4.16
C ILE A 171 -4.74 -6.27 -5.21
N THR A 172 -4.09 -5.29 -5.82
CA THR A 172 -2.88 -5.45 -6.63
C THR A 172 -1.69 -4.94 -5.83
N SER A 173 -0.79 -5.83 -5.42
CA SER A 173 0.49 -5.44 -4.80
C SER A 173 1.53 -5.07 -5.85
N VAL A 174 2.32 -4.03 -5.60
CA VAL A 174 3.40 -3.57 -6.48
C VAL A 174 4.68 -3.29 -5.69
N SER A 175 5.82 -3.69 -6.25
CA SER A 175 7.15 -3.56 -5.64
C SER A 175 8.13 -2.77 -6.51
N THR A 176 7.73 -2.42 -7.75
CA THR A 176 8.56 -1.64 -8.67
C THR A 176 7.80 -0.48 -9.32
N ALA A 177 8.54 0.47 -9.88
CA ALA A 177 8.00 1.61 -10.62
C ALA A 177 7.12 1.17 -11.81
N GLU A 178 7.56 0.16 -12.56
CA GLU A 178 6.84 -0.37 -13.71
C GLU A 178 5.53 -1.03 -13.30
N GLU A 179 5.55 -1.80 -12.21
CA GLU A 179 4.35 -2.43 -11.65
C GLU A 179 3.35 -1.37 -11.18
N LEU A 180 3.81 -0.37 -10.44
CA LEU A 180 2.97 0.74 -9.97
C LEU A 180 2.34 1.51 -11.15
N LYS A 181 3.15 1.85 -12.16
CA LYS A 181 2.67 2.52 -13.38
C LYS A 181 1.61 1.68 -14.08
N ALA A 182 1.85 0.39 -14.28
CA ALA A 182 0.91 -0.51 -14.92
C ALA A 182 -0.38 -0.69 -14.12
N ALA A 183 -0.29 -0.79 -12.80
CA ALA A 183 -1.44 -0.93 -11.90
C ALA A 183 -2.31 0.33 -11.92
N VAL A 184 -1.71 1.52 -11.85
CA VAL A 184 -2.43 2.80 -11.91
C VAL A 184 -3.21 2.95 -13.22
N GLN A 185 -2.67 2.50 -14.36
CA GLN A 185 -3.40 2.57 -15.63
C GLN A 185 -4.60 1.61 -15.70
N LYS A 186 -4.60 0.54 -14.90
CA LYS A 186 -5.75 -0.38 -14.76
C LYS A 186 -6.79 0.17 -13.78
N GLY A 187 -6.35 0.84 -12.72
CA GLY A 187 -7.19 1.29 -11.62
C GLY A 187 -7.46 0.20 -10.57
N GLY A 188 -8.26 0.53 -9.57
CA GLY A 188 -8.62 -0.37 -8.46
C GLY A 188 -7.81 -0.15 -7.18
N ASN A 189 -7.72 -1.18 -6.36
CA ASN A 189 -7.02 -1.16 -5.07
C ASN A 189 -5.56 -1.56 -5.27
N ILE A 190 -4.64 -0.62 -5.06
CA ILE A 190 -3.21 -0.80 -5.30
C ILE A 190 -2.51 -0.63 -3.96
N VAL A 191 -1.58 -1.53 -3.64
CA VAL A 191 -0.76 -1.43 -2.44
C VAL A 191 0.71 -1.57 -2.79
N LEU A 192 1.55 -0.74 -2.19
CA LEU A 192 2.99 -0.95 -2.26
C LEU A 192 3.38 -2.12 -1.37
N SER A 193 4.44 -2.80 -1.76
CA SER A 193 5.08 -3.83 -0.95
C SER A 193 6.57 -3.61 -0.72
N ASN A 194 7.09 -2.49 -1.20
CA ASN A 194 8.44 -2.03 -0.99
C ASN A 194 8.52 -0.53 -1.28
N ASP A 195 9.60 0.10 -0.86
CA ASP A 195 9.97 1.43 -1.31
C ASP A 195 10.18 1.45 -2.83
N ILE A 196 9.72 2.53 -3.47
CA ILE A 196 9.79 2.70 -4.94
C ILE A 196 10.49 4.02 -5.27
N THR A 197 11.47 3.97 -6.17
CA THR A 197 12.03 5.17 -6.79
C THR A 197 11.45 5.34 -8.20
N LEU A 198 10.92 6.52 -8.51
CA LEU A 198 10.38 6.86 -9.82
C LEU A 198 11.32 7.80 -10.58
N ASP A 199 11.48 7.53 -11.87
CA ASP A 199 12.21 8.36 -12.82
C ASP A 199 11.29 9.29 -13.64
N GLU A 200 9.97 9.11 -13.56
CA GLU A 200 8.96 9.90 -14.25
C GLU A 200 7.70 10.13 -13.39
N THR A 201 6.88 11.09 -13.79
CA THR A 201 5.58 11.34 -13.16
C THR A 201 4.57 10.27 -13.55
N ILE A 202 3.84 9.75 -12.56
CA ILE A 202 2.70 8.85 -12.80
C ILE A 202 1.42 9.67 -12.91
N GLU A 203 0.80 9.65 -14.10
CA GLU A 203 -0.52 10.25 -14.32
C GLU A 203 -1.64 9.27 -13.96
N ILE A 204 -2.46 9.63 -12.97
CA ILE A 204 -3.59 8.83 -12.49
C ILE A 204 -4.87 9.34 -13.17
N THR A 205 -5.34 8.58 -14.15
CA THR A 205 -6.55 8.89 -14.93
C THR A 205 -7.75 7.99 -14.59
N LYS A 206 -7.50 6.87 -13.89
CA LYS A 206 -8.52 5.89 -13.49
C LYS A 206 -8.85 6.03 -12.00
N PRO A 207 -10.02 5.54 -11.58
CA PRO A 207 -10.32 5.39 -10.16
C PRO A 207 -9.32 4.42 -9.51
N CYS A 208 -8.58 4.93 -8.53
CA CYS A 208 -7.61 4.18 -7.75
C CYS A 208 -7.75 4.52 -6.27
N ASP A 209 -7.51 3.52 -5.43
CA ASP A 209 -7.17 3.66 -4.02
C ASP A 209 -5.74 3.12 -3.86
N ILE A 210 -4.79 3.99 -3.49
CA ILE A 210 -3.35 3.67 -3.46
C ILE A 210 -2.85 3.70 -2.01
N GLY A 211 -2.60 2.53 -1.43
CA GLY A 211 -2.01 2.40 -0.10
C GLY A 211 -0.50 2.21 -0.18
N LEU A 212 0.26 3.04 0.52
CA LEU A 212 1.71 2.91 0.61
C LEU A 212 2.13 1.95 1.74
N TYR A 213 1.26 1.67 2.71
CA TYR A 213 1.49 0.73 3.83
C TYR A 213 2.82 0.93 4.60
N GLY A 214 3.25 2.18 4.76
CA GLY A 214 4.49 2.53 5.46
C GLY A 214 5.68 2.73 4.52
N HIS A 215 5.55 2.33 3.25
CA HIS A 215 6.60 2.50 2.24
C HIS A 215 6.71 3.95 1.75
N THR A 216 7.87 4.24 1.15
CA THR A 216 8.25 5.52 0.60
C THR A 216 8.29 5.46 -0.93
N ILE A 217 7.68 6.45 -1.58
CA ILE A 217 7.93 6.76 -2.99
C ILE A 217 8.85 7.96 -3.08
N THR A 218 10.02 7.77 -3.69
CA THR A 218 10.99 8.84 -3.96
C THR A 218 11.03 9.17 -5.45
N ALA A 219 11.09 10.46 -5.80
CA ALA A 219 11.25 10.89 -7.20
C ALA A 219 12.03 12.20 -7.34
N ASN A 220 12.58 12.43 -8.54
CA ASN A 220 13.08 13.75 -8.97
C ASN A 220 12.08 14.50 -9.87
N ASN A 221 10.84 14.03 -9.91
CA ASN A 221 9.73 14.63 -10.65
C ASN A 221 8.52 14.75 -9.72
N THR A 222 7.44 15.36 -10.21
CA THR A 222 6.15 15.22 -9.55
C THR A 222 5.81 13.73 -9.45
N ILE A 223 5.48 13.21 -8.26
CA ILE A 223 5.24 11.76 -8.10
C ILE A 223 3.91 11.39 -8.76
N PHE A 224 2.82 11.97 -8.25
CA PHE A 224 1.48 11.72 -8.78
C PHE A 224 0.88 12.98 -9.38
N LYS A 225 0.46 12.88 -10.64
CA LYS A 225 -0.45 13.83 -11.27
C LYS A 225 -1.84 13.22 -11.34
N VAL A 226 -2.75 13.68 -10.50
CA VAL A 226 -4.10 13.15 -10.39
C VAL A 226 -5.02 13.97 -11.30
N THR A 227 -5.38 13.41 -12.46
CA THR A 227 -6.34 14.03 -13.40
C THR A 227 -7.68 13.29 -13.47
N GLY A 228 -7.75 12.08 -12.94
CA GLY A 228 -8.95 11.25 -12.86
C GLY A 228 -9.63 11.27 -11.49
N ASN A 229 -10.50 10.30 -11.27
CA ASN A 229 -11.23 10.09 -10.01
C ASN A 229 -10.45 9.21 -9.04
N CYS A 230 -9.15 9.44 -8.86
CA CYS A 230 -8.43 8.79 -7.77
C CYS A 230 -9.10 9.18 -6.45
N ARG A 231 -9.43 8.18 -5.65
CA ARG A 231 -10.25 8.35 -4.45
C ARG A 231 -9.36 8.58 -3.24
N SER A 232 -8.30 7.79 -3.09
CA SER A 232 -7.41 7.93 -1.96
C SER A 232 -5.95 7.58 -2.29
N ILE A 233 -5.04 8.27 -1.62
CA ILE A 233 -3.63 7.91 -1.46
C ILE A 233 -3.35 7.94 0.04
N TYR A 234 -2.79 6.86 0.60
CA TYR A 234 -2.72 6.74 2.06
C TYR A 234 -1.58 5.92 2.63
N SER A 235 -1.26 6.19 3.91
CA SER A 235 -0.36 5.42 4.77
C SER A 235 1.06 5.25 4.24
N GLY A 236 1.84 6.33 4.16
CA GLY A 236 3.26 6.25 3.78
C GLY A 236 3.84 7.59 3.39
N THR A 237 4.99 7.56 2.71
CA THR A 237 5.78 8.76 2.45
C THR A 237 5.92 9.03 0.96
N LEU A 238 5.74 10.29 0.56
CA LEU A 238 5.96 10.77 -0.79
C LEU A 238 7.04 11.86 -0.76
N LYS A 239 8.22 11.55 -1.28
CA LYS A 239 9.39 12.44 -1.24
C LYS A 239 9.83 12.86 -2.63
N THR A 240 9.84 14.16 -2.91
CA THR A 240 10.38 14.68 -4.17
C THR A 240 11.38 15.82 -3.96
N SER A 241 12.50 15.73 -4.68
CA SER A 241 13.56 16.74 -4.74
C SER A 241 13.68 17.40 -6.12
N GLY A 242 12.73 17.11 -7.01
CA GLY A 242 12.72 17.64 -8.37
C GLY A 242 12.44 19.13 -8.44
N SER A 243 13.01 19.83 -9.43
CA SER A 243 12.66 21.23 -9.64
C SER A 243 11.23 21.37 -10.16
N ASN A 244 10.45 22.27 -9.57
CA ASN A 244 9.01 22.42 -9.81
C ASN A 244 8.21 21.12 -9.60
N ALA A 245 8.71 20.17 -8.80
CA ALA A 245 8.06 18.88 -8.56
C ALA A 245 7.23 18.86 -7.28
N SER A 246 5.96 18.48 -7.40
CA SER A 246 5.07 18.25 -6.25
C SER A 246 4.99 16.78 -5.89
N ALA A 247 4.87 16.44 -4.60
CA ALA A 247 4.59 15.05 -4.24
C ALA A 247 3.23 14.63 -4.82
N VAL A 248 2.22 15.49 -4.71
CA VAL A 248 0.92 15.31 -5.37
C VAL A 248 0.52 16.58 -6.11
N TYR A 249 0.25 16.44 -7.41
CA TYR A 249 -0.41 17.45 -8.22
C TYR A 249 -1.85 17.00 -8.53
N ALA A 250 -2.81 17.56 -7.83
CA ALA A 250 -4.24 17.34 -8.04
C ALA A 250 -4.77 18.32 -9.09
N ALA A 251 -5.27 17.81 -10.21
CA ALA A 251 -5.68 18.60 -11.37
C ALA A 251 -7.03 18.13 -11.93
N GLY A 252 -8.14 18.78 -11.59
CA GLY A 252 -9.47 18.39 -12.13
C GLY A 252 -10.22 17.30 -11.36
N CYS A 253 -9.69 16.80 -10.23
CA CYS A 253 -10.33 15.77 -9.41
C CYS A 253 -11.23 16.37 -8.30
N ASN A 254 -12.34 15.72 -7.93
CA ASN A 254 -13.33 16.32 -7.01
C ASN A 254 -13.45 15.65 -5.63
N ASP A 255 -12.84 14.48 -5.41
CA ASP A 255 -13.02 13.70 -4.18
C ASP A 255 -11.72 12.99 -3.76
N LEU A 256 -10.56 13.60 -4.05
CA LEU A 256 -9.27 13.01 -3.70
C LEU A 256 -9.05 13.13 -2.19
N LYS A 257 -8.71 12.02 -1.55
CA LYS A 257 -8.29 11.97 -0.15
C LYS A 257 -6.82 11.64 -0.03
N LEU A 258 -6.12 12.40 0.80
CA LEU A 258 -4.74 12.16 1.19
C LEU A 258 -4.77 11.86 2.70
N GLU A 259 -4.48 10.62 3.08
CA GLU A 259 -4.73 10.13 4.44
C GLU A 259 -3.50 9.48 5.05
N ASN A 260 -3.08 9.89 6.26
CA ASN A 260 -1.93 9.29 6.93
C ASN A 260 -0.65 9.34 6.06
N LEU A 261 -0.36 10.49 5.47
CA LEU A 261 0.78 10.68 4.58
C LEU A 261 1.81 11.64 5.16
N GLU A 262 3.08 11.38 4.84
CA GLU A 262 4.14 12.37 4.88
C GLU A 262 4.47 12.81 3.44
N LEU A 263 4.35 14.12 3.17
CA LEU A 263 4.64 14.70 1.86
C LEU A 263 5.80 15.69 1.97
N GLU A 264 6.95 15.31 1.41
CA GLU A 264 8.17 16.10 1.40
C GLU A 264 8.42 16.70 0.01
N SER A 265 8.53 18.02 -0.07
CA SER A 265 9.00 18.72 -1.28
C SER A 265 9.82 19.97 -0.93
N ASP A 266 10.99 20.08 -1.56
CA ASP A 266 11.95 21.15 -1.30
C ASP A 266 11.92 22.32 -2.30
N ASP A 267 11.39 22.10 -3.51
CA ASP A 267 11.39 23.14 -4.57
C ASP A 267 9.98 23.57 -4.99
N ASN A 268 8.97 22.70 -4.81
CA ASN A 268 7.57 23.02 -5.10
C ASN A 268 6.66 22.77 -3.88
N TYR A 269 5.35 22.96 -4.02
CA TYR A 269 4.39 22.49 -3.03
C TYR A 269 4.42 20.97 -2.94
N GLY A 270 4.45 20.39 -1.74
CA GLY A 270 4.17 18.97 -1.52
C GLY A 270 2.78 18.59 -2.07
N LEU A 271 1.79 19.46 -1.91
CA LEU A 271 0.48 19.33 -2.56
C LEU A 271 0.14 20.59 -3.37
N LEU A 272 -0.04 20.42 -4.68
CA LEU A 272 -0.59 21.44 -5.56
C LEU A 272 -2.02 21.07 -5.98
N ILE A 273 -2.96 21.99 -5.75
CA ILE A 273 -4.38 21.84 -6.09
C ILE A 273 -4.71 22.85 -7.20
N ASP A 274 -5.03 22.35 -8.38
CA ASP A 274 -5.49 23.12 -9.54
C ASP A 274 -6.83 22.57 -10.05
N ASN A 275 -7.90 23.36 -9.98
CA ASN A 275 -9.23 22.95 -10.41
C ASN A 275 -9.68 21.63 -9.76
N ALA A 276 -9.35 21.43 -8.48
CA ALA A 276 -9.52 20.18 -7.79
C ALA A 276 -10.04 20.40 -6.36
N LYS A 277 -10.66 19.36 -5.79
CA LYS A 277 -11.07 19.30 -4.39
C LYS A 277 -10.36 18.14 -3.72
N VAL A 278 -9.66 18.45 -2.64
CA VAL A 278 -8.81 17.51 -1.92
C VAL A 278 -9.13 17.59 -0.43
N ALA A 279 -9.33 16.44 0.20
CA ALA A 279 -9.34 16.30 1.65
C ALA A 279 -8.01 15.73 2.13
N VAL A 280 -7.42 16.34 3.13
CA VAL A 280 -6.17 15.91 3.76
C VAL A 280 -6.47 15.54 5.21
N ILE A 281 -6.05 14.34 5.61
CA ILE A 281 -6.42 13.70 6.87
C ILE A 281 -5.18 13.11 7.52
N ASP A 282 -4.92 13.42 8.79
CA ASP A 282 -3.80 12.83 9.56
C ASP A 282 -2.45 12.90 8.83
N SER A 283 -2.12 14.03 8.20
CA SER A 283 -0.95 14.12 7.31
C SER A 283 0.03 15.23 7.68
N THR A 284 1.29 15.01 7.33
CA THR A 284 2.41 15.93 7.59
C THR A 284 3.02 16.39 6.26
N PHE A 285 3.31 17.69 6.16
CA PHE A 285 3.97 18.30 5.02
C PHE A 285 5.30 18.89 5.47
N THR A 286 6.39 18.38 4.92
CA THR A 286 7.76 18.76 5.26
C THR A 286 8.48 19.39 4.07
N GLY A 287 9.66 19.95 4.33
CA GLY A 287 10.51 20.58 3.32
C GLY A 287 10.23 22.08 3.16
N LYS A 288 11.02 22.73 2.30
CA LYS A 288 10.96 24.19 2.10
C LYS A 288 9.70 24.66 1.37
N GLY A 289 9.12 23.80 0.54
CA GLY A 289 7.98 24.18 -0.29
C GLY A 289 8.32 25.26 -1.34
N LEU A 290 7.28 25.82 -1.96
CA LEU A 290 7.39 26.97 -2.87
C LEU A 290 6.82 28.23 -2.23
N ASN A 291 7.53 29.34 -2.35
CA ASN A 291 7.11 30.64 -1.82
C ASN A 291 6.74 30.60 -0.32
N GLY A 292 7.41 29.77 0.47
CA GLY A 292 7.14 29.60 1.90
C GLY A 292 5.85 28.82 2.19
N ALA A 293 5.44 27.93 1.29
CA ALA A 293 4.26 27.08 1.48
C ALA A 293 4.50 25.65 0.97
N ASN A 294 4.04 24.66 1.74
CA ASN A 294 4.06 23.26 1.32
C ASN A 294 2.78 22.86 0.58
N ILE A 295 1.70 23.64 0.71
CA ILE A 295 0.44 23.41 -0.01
C ILE A 295 0.12 24.65 -0.84
N GLY A 296 -0.17 24.45 -2.13
CA GLY A 296 -0.60 25.51 -3.05
C GLY A 296 -2.00 25.26 -3.55
N VAL A 297 -2.90 26.24 -3.41
CA VAL A 297 -4.27 26.18 -3.90
C VAL A 297 -4.51 27.26 -4.95
N LYS A 298 -4.78 26.82 -6.19
CA LYS A 298 -4.96 27.69 -7.36
C LYS A 298 -6.40 28.18 -7.50
N ASP A 299 -6.57 29.32 -8.16
CA ASP A 299 -7.85 30.03 -8.31
C ASP A 299 -8.75 29.49 -9.44
N ARG A 300 -8.26 28.51 -10.20
CA ARG A 300 -9.07 27.57 -10.98
C ARG A 300 -9.66 26.58 -9.98
N PRO A 301 -10.98 26.57 -9.78
CA PRO A 301 -11.59 26.41 -8.47
C PRO A 301 -10.94 25.28 -7.65
N GLY A 302 -10.13 25.67 -6.68
CA GLY A 302 -9.39 24.79 -5.78
C GLY A 302 -10.08 24.71 -4.42
N SER A 303 -10.25 23.50 -3.90
CA SER A 303 -10.81 23.28 -2.57
C SER A 303 -9.90 22.38 -1.75
N LEU A 304 -9.60 22.82 -0.53
CA LEU A 304 -8.85 22.06 0.46
C LEU A 304 -9.69 21.88 1.72
N THR A 305 -9.81 20.65 2.19
CA THR A 305 -10.36 20.34 3.51
C THR A 305 -9.27 19.68 4.34
N LEU A 306 -9.03 20.21 5.53
CA LEU A 306 -8.03 19.72 6.48
C LEU A 306 -8.75 19.13 7.69
N ASN A 307 -8.48 17.88 8.03
CA ASN A 307 -9.16 17.17 9.12
C ASN A 307 -8.17 16.36 9.95
N ARG A 308 -8.44 16.25 11.25
CA ARG A 308 -7.62 15.54 12.25
C ARG A 308 -6.23 16.15 12.42
N THR A 309 -5.18 15.34 12.51
CA THR A 309 -3.84 15.86 12.81
C THR A 309 -3.18 16.36 11.54
N ILE A 310 -2.92 17.66 11.44
CA ILE A 310 -2.27 18.27 10.27
C ILE A 310 -1.04 19.04 10.71
N ARG A 311 0.10 18.69 10.12
CA ARG A 311 1.38 19.37 10.36
C ARG A 311 1.91 19.92 9.06
N ILE A 312 2.30 21.19 9.04
CA ILE A 312 2.87 21.87 7.87
C ILE A 312 4.08 22.66 8.36
N ASP A 313 5.26 22.40 7.81
CA ASP A 313 6.50 23.08 8.22
C ASP A 313 6.51 24.57 7.84
N SER A 314 5.94 24.90 6.68
CA SER A 314 5.88 26.27 6.17
C SER A 314 4.45 26.83 6.24
N GLY A 315 3.65 26.64 5.19
CA GLY A 315 2.33 27.26 5.11
C GLY A 315 1.49 26.80 3.93
N ILE A 316 0.36 27.48 3.75
CA ILE A 316 -0.58 27.26 2.65
C ILE A 316 -0.62 28.53 1.79
N TYR A 317 -0.26 28.39 0.52
CA TYR A 317 -0.38 29.44 -0.47
C TYR A 317 -1.78 29.39 -1.10
N LYS A 318 -2.44 30.55 -1.14
CA LYS A 318 -3.72 30.76 -1.82
C LYS A 318 -3.50 31.74 -2.97
N GLU A 319 -3.90 31.36 -4.18
CA GLU A 319 -3.84 32.26 -5.32
C GLU A 319 -4.93 33.34 -5.24
N ASN A 320 -4.51 34.60 -5.38
CA ASN A 320 -5.16 35.76 -4.77
C ASN A 320 -6.25 36.46 -5.60
N ASP A 321 -6.88 35.82 -6.60
CA ASP A 321 -7.69 36.58 -7.57
C ASP A 321 -9.20 36.28 -7.63
N THR A 322 -9.79 35.37 -6.85
CA THR A 322 -11.27 35.22 -6.80
C THR A 322 -11.80 34.41 -5.59
N ASP A 323 -13.12 34.52 -5.30
CA ASP A 323 -13.92 33.68 -4.36
C ASP A 323 -13.97 32.17 -4.74
N LYS A 324 -13.00 31.69 -5.52
CA LYS A 324 -12.96 30.33 -6.09
C LYS A 324 -12.02 29.38 -5.34
N VAL A 325 -11.22 29.90 -4.41
CA VAL A 325 -10.37 29.11 -3.50
C VAL A 325 -11.13 28.92 -2.20
N THR A 326 -11.40 27.66 -1.84
CA THR A 326 -12.02 27.31 -0.56
C THR A 326 -11.04 26.51 0.27
N ILE A 327 -10.77 26.94 1.50
CA ILE A 327 -10.00 26.17 2.47
C ILE A 327 -10.83 26.05 3.74
N SER A 328 -10.96 24.83 4.23
CA SER A 328 -11.71 24.50 5.44
C SER A 328 -10.85 23.68 6.39
N ALA A 329 -10.84 24.06 7.67
CA ALA A 329 -10.28 23.27 8.75
C ALA A 329 -11.42 22.73 9.62
N GLU A 330 -11.50 21.41 9.72
CA GLU A 330 -12.49 20.69 10.52
C GLU A 330 -11.93 20.33 11.91
N ARG A 331 -12.54 19.39 12.62
CA ARG A 331 -12.03 18.95 13.93
C ARG A 331 -10.62 18.39 13.79
N GLY A 332 -9.72 18.74 14.71
CA GLY A 332 -8.33 18.30 14.59
C GLY A 332 -7.33 19.05 15.43
N GLN A 333 -6.06 18.65 15.27
CA GLN A 333 -4.90 19.30 15.85
C GLN A 333 -4.00 19.82 14.73
N TYR A 334 -3.61 21.08 14.82
CA TYR A 334 -2.88 21.82 13.80
C TYR A 334 -1.62 22.44 14.40
N ASN A 335 -0.48 22.37 13.70
CA ASN A 335 0.74 23.07 14.14
C ASN A 335 0.80 24.55 13.70
N PHE A 336 -0.17 25.01 12.91
CA PHE A 336 -0.37 26.39 12.47
C PHE A 336 -1.73 26.92 12.97
N ASP A 337 -1.94 28.24 12.91
CA ASP A 337 -3.21 28.87 13.30
C ASP A 337 -4.29 28.60 12.23
N PRO A 338 -5.33 27.79 12.51
CA PRO A 338 -6.33 27.44 11.53
C PRO A 338 -7.51 28.42 11.51
N THR A 339 -7.52 29.47 12.34
CA THR A 339 -8.72 30.28 12.65
C THR A 339 -9.41 30.83 11.40
N GLU A 340 -8.67 31.25 10.39
CA GLU A 340 -9.23 31.78 9.13
C GLU A 340 -9.94 30.72 8.27
N TYR A 341 -9.74 29.43 8.56
CA TYR A 341 -10.28 28.29 7.81
C TYR A 341 -11.44 27.60 8.53
N VAL A 342 -11.76 28.00 9.75
CA VAL A 342 -12.72 27.29 10.59
C VAL A 342 -14.12 27.89 10.46
N ASP A 343 -15.10 27.03 10.23
CA ASP A 343 -16.52 27.40 10.35
C ASP A 343 -16.87 27.58 11.83
N THR A 344 -16.74 28.82 12.31
CA THR A 344 -17.01 29.21 13.70
C THR A 344 -18.47 29.00 14.12
N SER A 345 -19.41 28.70 13.20
CA SER A 345 -20.77 28.30 13.60
C SER A 345 -20.82 26.85 14.10
N LYS A 346 -19.85 26.02 13.69
CA LYS A 346 -19.78 24.58 13.99
C LYS A 346 -18.66 24.20 14.95
N TYR A 347 -17.57 24.95 14.94
CA TYR A 347 -16.36 24.59 15.68
C TYR A 347 -15.86 25.74 16.56
N ASP A 348 -15.18 25.37 17.64
CA ASP A 348 -14.35 26.24 18.48
C ASP A 348 -12.86 26.04 18.16
N VAL A 349 -12.07 27.11 18.26
CA VAL A 349 -10.60 27.07 18.08
C VAL A 349 -9.91 27.47 19.39
N ARG A 350 -8.95 26.65 19.83
CA ARG A 350 -8.16 26.91 21.05
C ARG A 350 -6.67 26.67 20.81
N LYS A 351 -5.83 27.58 21.28
CA LYS A 351 -4.37 27.43 21.26
C LYS A 351 -3.87 26.85 22.59
N TYR A 352 -3.05 25.80 22.51
CA TYR A 352 -2.31 25.22 23.62
C TYR A 352 -0.81 25.15 23.29
N THR A 353 0.00 24.64 24.22
CA THR A 353 1.45 24.44 24.02
C THR A 353 1.75 23.47 22.89
N GLU A 354 0.90 22.46 22.68
CA GLU A 354 1.06 21.40 21.68
C GLU A 354 0.56 21.77 20.28
N GLY A 355 -0.07 22.94 20.13
CA GLY A 355 -0.63 23.41 18.87
C GLY A 355 -2.02 24.02 19.00
N TRP A 356 -2.72 24.12 17.87
CA TRP A 356 -4.08 24.62 17.76
C TRP A 356 -5.06 23.46 17.64
N PHE A 357 -6.16 23.54 18.37
CA PHE A 357 -7.17 22.49 18.44
C PHE A 357 -8.49 23.05 17.97
N VAL A 358 -9.11 22.36 17.02
CA VAL A 358 -10.44 22.65 16.50
C VAL A 358 -11.39 21.56 17.01
N THR A 359 -12.43 21.97 17.74
CA THR A 359 -13.38 21.04 18.38
C THR A 359 -14.82 21.37 17.97
N GLU A 360 -15.66 20.36 17.81
CA GLU A 360 -17.10 20.55 17.57
C GLU A 360 -17.77 21.27 18.77
N LYS A 361 -18.74 22.14 18.47
CA LYS A 361 -19.53 22.88 19.46
C LYS A 361 -20.63 22.07 20.12
#